data_AF-A0A2D5W7U6-F1
#
_entry.id   AF-A0A2D5W7U6-F1
#
_cell.length_a   1.000
_cell.length_b   1.000
_cell.length_c   1.000
_cell.angle_alpha   90.00
_cell.angle_beta   90.00
_cell.angle_gamma   90.00
#
_symmetry.space_group_name_H-M   'P 1'
#
loop_
_entity.id
_entity.type
_entity.pdbx_description
1 polymer ?
#
loop_
_entity_poly.entity_id
_entity_poly.type
_entity_poly.pdbx_seq_one_letter_code
_entity_poly.pdbx_strand_id
1 'polypeptide(L)'
;MCGLGLFAFLRETRSSDLVEPGMWLIGLGAMLSIVGATCLATQARQPHPVAPPHRGRAALIALWLVANYPLAGVLVYQSIDLLSAVVLQVENRSGGPLEFFRLSGPGFHMEEAPFPRAGQVTVEFHPSHDGVLTYDLRLQSGELHSGTAIGYVTPGLGFQTSFTITPAGEVISGD
;
A
#
# COMPACT_ATOMS: atom_id res chain seq x y z
N MET A 1 14.83 6.57 -18.04
CA MET A 1 15.71 5.82 -17.10
C MET A 1 15.57 6.31 -15.66
N CYS A 2 15.53 7.62 -15.36
CA CYS A 2 15.50 8.08 -13.96
C CYS A 2 14.20 7.74 -13.21
N GLY A 3 13.01 7.84 -13.83
CA GLY A 3 11.74 7.56 -13.14
C GLY A 3 11.59 6.11 -12.65
N LEU A 4 11.82 5.13 -13.52
CA LEU A 4 11.78 3.71 -13.15
C LEU A 4 12.91 3.31 -12.19
N GLY A 5 14.09 3.93 -12.30
CA GLY A 5 15.19 3.73 -11.35
C GLY A 5 14.86 4.27 -9.96
N LEU A 6 14.22 5.44 -9.89
CA LEU A 6 13.73 6.02 -8.63
C LEU A 6 12.63 5.14 -8.01
N PHE A 7 11.70 4.63 -8.81
CA PHE A 7 10.71 3.64 -8.34
C PHE A 7 11.38 2.40 -7.74
N ALA A 8 12.35 1.80 -8.44
CA ALA A 8 13.07 0.64 -7.94
C ALA A 8 13.80 0.94 -6.62
N PHE A 9 14.41 2.13 -6.51
CA PHE A 9 15.08 2.57 -5.29
C PHE A 9 14.12 2.78 -4.11
N LEU A 10 12.99 3.45 -4.34
CA LEU A 10 11.94 3.65 -3.32
C LEU A 10 11.34 2.33 -2.85
N ARG A 11 11.10 1.41 -3.80
CA ARG A 11 10.59 0.07 -3.50
C ARG A 11 11.55 -0.72 -2.60
N GLU A 12 12.85 -0.66 -2.87
CA GLU A 12 13.85 -1.42 -2.12
C GLU A 12 14.08 -0.85 -0.72
N THR A 13 14.05 0.48 -0.58
CA THR A 13 14.32 1.14 0.70
C THR A 13 13.15 1.10 1.68
N ARG A 14 11.90 0.97 1.22
CA ARG A 14 10.66 0.89 2.03
C ARG A 14 10.52 1.94 3.15
N SER A 15 11.29 3.03 3.09
CA SER A 15 11.28 4.07 4.12
C SER A 15 10.18 5.07 3.82
N SER A 16 9.26 5.24 4.77
CA SER A 16 8.19 6.25 4.72
C SER A 16 8.73 7.65 4.42
N ASP A 17 9.91 7.97 4.95
CA ASP A 17 10.53 9.30 4.85
C ASP A 17 11.04 9.60 3.43
N LEU A 18 11.22 8.57 2.60
CA LEU A 18 11.69 8.71 1.21
C LEU A 18 10.55 8.75 0.19
N VAL A 19 9.34 8.33 0.57
CA VAL A 19 8.19 8.26 -0.35
C VAL A 19 7.75 9.65 -0.80
N GLU A 20 7.58 10.58 0.13
CA GLU A 20 7.16 11.96 -0.16
C GLU A 20 8.13 12.70 -1.10
N PRO A 21 9.45 12.80 -0.80
CA PRO A 21 10.39 13.42 -1.73
C PRO A 21 10.52 12.65 -3.05
N GLY A 22 10.32 11.33 -3.03
CA GLY A 22 10.25 10.49 -4.20
C GLY A 22 9.12 10.87 -5.16
N MET A 23 7.92 11.09 -4.64
CA MET A 23 6.77 11.54 -5.44
C MET A 23 7.01 12.92 -6.09
N TRP A 24 7.61 13.86 -5.34
CA TRP A 24 7.98 15.17 -5.86
C TRP A 24 8.95 15.08 -7.03
N LEU A 25 9.97 14.22 -6.93
CA LEU A 25 10.94 13.99 -8.01
C LEU A 25 10.30 13.35 -9.24
N ILE A 26 9.33 12.45 -9.07
CA ILE A 26 8.56 11.87 -10.19
C ILE A 26 7.72 12.95 -10.89
N GLY A 27 7.03 13.79 -10.11
CA GLY A 27 6.24 14.90 -10.65
C GLY A 27 7.08 15.92 -11.41
N LEU A 28 8.23 16.31 -10.84
CA LEU A 28 9.15 17.25 -11.47
C LEU A 28 9.77 16.67 -12.75
N GLY A 29 10.11 15.38 -12.73
CA GLY A 29 10.53 14.64 -13.91
C GLY A 29 9.45 14.53 -15.00
N ALA A 30 8.18 14.38 -14.62
CA ALA A 30 7.04 14.40 -15.54
C ALA A 30 6.89 15.79 -16.22
N MET A 31 7.03 16.88 -15.46
CA MET A 31 7.01 18.22 -16.06
C MET A 31 8.17 18.45 -17.02
N LEU A 32 9.40 18.10 -16.63
CA LEU A 32 10.58 18.25 -17.48
C LEU A 32 10.52 17.40 -18.75
N SER A 33 9.89 16.22 -18.70
CA SER A 33 9.71 15.37 -19.88
C SER A 33 8.70 15.96 -20.87
N ILE A 34 7.64 16.62 -20.40
CA ILE A 34 6.71 17.39 -21.26
C ILE A 34 7.45 18.54 -21.94
N VAL A 35 8.29 19.28 -21.20
CA VAL A 35 9.11 20.38 -21.76
C VAL A 35 10.13 19.85 -22.78
N GLY A 36 10.80 18.73 -22.48
CA GLY A 36 11.73 18.08 -23.41
C GLY A 36 11.03 17.62 -24.70
N ALA A 37 9.83 17.06 -24.58
CA ALA A 37 9.03 16.62 -25.72
C ALA A 37 8.55 17.80 -26.59
N THR A 38 8.13 18.92 -25.99
CA THR A 38 7.77 20.13 -26.74
C THR A 38 8.97 20.74 -27.45
N CYS A 39 10.14 20.81 -26.80
CA CYS A 39 11.39 21.24 -27.44
C CYS A 39 11.80 20.32 -28.61
N LEU A 40 11.69 18.99 -28.45
CA LEU A 40 11.94 18.04 -29.54
C LEU A 40 10.95 18.22 -30.69
N ALA A 41 9.68 18.48 -30.39
CA ALA A 41 8.64 18.69 -31.40
C ALA A 41 8.83 20.00 -32.17
N THR A 42 9.24 21.09 -31.50
CA THR A 42 9.56 22.35 -32.16
C THR A 42 10.83 22.24 -33.01
N GLN A 43 11.85 21.53 -32.52
CA GLN A 43 13.08 21.26 -33.28
C GLN A 43 12.82 20.36 -34.50
N ALA A 44 12.00 19.32 -34.37
CA ALA A 44 11.63 18.44 -35.49
C ALA A 44 10.82 19.12 -36.61
N ARG A 45 10.18 20.26 -36.29
CA ARG A 45 9.43 21.11 -37.23
C ARG A 45 10.32 22.12 -37.97
N GLN A 46 11.56 22.35 -37.53
CA GLN A 46 12.47 23.24 -38.25
C GLN A 46 12.88 22.62 -39.60
N PRO A 47 12.82 23.38 -40.70
CA PRO A 47 13.25 22.90 -42.01
C PRO A 47 14.79 22.81 -42.03
N HIS A 48 15.33 21.59 -41.93
CA HIS A 48 16.77 21.35 -42.08
C HIS A 48 17.11 21.05 -43.53
N PRO A 49 18.12 21.74 -44.13
CA PRO A 49 18.36 21.68 -45.57
C PRO A 49 19.08 20.41 -46.08
N VAL A 50 19.67 19.55 -45.22
CA VAL A 50 20.58 18.46 -45.73
C VAL A 50 20.56 17.11 -44.97
N ALA A 51 19.80 16.89 -43.89
CA ALA A 51 19.91 15.66 -43.08
C ALA A 51 18.72 14.67 -43.21
N PRO A 52 18.94 13.33 -43.15
CA PRO A 52 17.89 12.32 -43.30
C PRO A 52 16.84 12.38 -42.18
N PRO A 53 15.64 11.78 -42.36
CA PRO A 53 14.50 12.02 -41.49
C PRO A 53 14.66 11.30 -40.14
N HIS A 54 15.38 11.90 -39.21
CA HIS A 54 15.44 11.45 -37.82
C HIS A 54 14.16 11.72 -37.04
N ARG A 55 13.10 12.22 -37.70
CA ARG A 55 11.77 12.48 -37.12
C ARG A 55 11.20 11.27 -36.39
N GLY A 56 11.38 10.05 -36.91
CA GLY A 56 10.95 8.82 -36.25
C GLY A 56 11.71 8.53 -34.95
N ARG A 57 13.03 8.79 -34.91
CA ARG A 57 13.85 8.63 -33.70
C ARG A 57 13.54 9.69 -32.65
N ALA A 58 13.34 10.94 -33.06
CA ALA A 58 12.91 12.03 -32.18
C ALA A 58 11.51 11.76 -31.58
N ALA A 59 10.58 11.25 -32.40
CA ALA A 59 9.26 10.83 -31.93
C ALA A 59 9.34 9.66 -30.93
N LEU A 60 10.18 8.66 -31.19
CA LEU A 60 10.42 7.55 -30.25
C LEU A 60 11.04 8.03 -28.93
N ILE A 61 12.01 8.93 -28.97
CA ILE A 61 12.63 9.52 -27.76
C ILE A 61 11.61 10.36 -26.98
N ALA A 62 10.81 11.18 -27.67
CA ALA A 62 9.74 11.97 -27.04
C ALA A 62 8.66 11.06 -26.42
N LEU A 63 8.22 10.02 -27.13
CA LEU A 63 7.28 9.03 -26.62
C LEU A 63 7.84 8.33 -25.37
N TRP A 64 9.12 7.94 -25.40
CA TRP A 64 9.80 7.33 -24.25
C TRP A 64 9.92 8.29 -23.06
N LEU A 65 10.24 9.56 -23.29
CA LEU A 65 10.31 10.58 -22.24
C LEU A 65 8.94 10.79 -21.58
N VAL A 66 7.89 10.93 -22.39
CA VAL A 66 6.52 11.20 -21.92
C VAL A 66 5.91 9.96 -21.26
N ALA A 67 6.22 8.74 -21.70
CA ALA A 67 5.69 7.52 -21.10
C ALA A 67 6.40 7.14 -19.80
N ASN A 68 7.69 7.44 -19.66
CA ASN A 68 8.52 6.92 -18.55
C ASN A 68 8.13 7.46 -17.17
N TYR A 69 7.73 8.72 -17.04
CA TYR A 69 7.40 9.32 -15.74
C TYR A 69 5.97 9.03 -15.27
N PRO A 70 4.92 9.12 -16.12
CA PRO A 70 3.58 8.68 -15.75
C PRO A 70 3.55 7.19 -15.40
N LEU A 71 4.26 6.34 -16.15
CA LEU A 71 4.37 4.92 -15.84
C LEU A 71 5.04 4.70 -14.47
N ALA A 72 6.12 5.41 -14.18
CA ALA A 72 6.76 5.34 -12.86
C ALA A 72 5.82 5.81 -11.73
N GLY A 73 5.03 6.87 -11.97
CA GLY A 73 4.03 7.35 -11.02
C GLY A 73 2.93 6.33 -10.74
N VAL A 74 2.38 5.70 -11.79
CA VAL A 74 1.38 4.62 -11.64
C VAL A 74 1.96 3.43 -10.86
N LEU A 75 3.21 3.04 -11.16
CA LEU A 75 3.87 1.93 -10.46
C LEU A 75 4.13 2.27 -8.99
N VAL A 76 4.55 3.49 -8.66
CA VAL A 76 4.68 3.95 -7.26
C VAL A 76 3.34 3.90 -6.55
N TYR A 77 2.30 4.46 -7.15
CA TYR A 77 0.96 4.48 -6.57
C TYR A 77 0.45 3.06 -6.28
N GLN A 78 0.54 2.16 -7.26
CA GLN A 78 0.16 0.75 -7.09
C GLN A 78 1.04 0.02 -6.06
N SER A 79 2.32 0.39 -5.94
CA SER A 79 3.19 -0.20 -4.91
C SER A 79 2.88 0.29 -3.51
N ILE A 80 2.43 1.54 -3.34
CA ILE A 80 1.96 2.05 -2.05
C ILE A 80 0.71 1.29 -1.64
N ASP A 81 -0.25 1.09 -2.55
CA ASP A 81 -1.44 0.27 -2.27
C ASP A 81 -1.02 -1.13 -1.79
N LEU A 82 -0.15 -1.83 -2.52
CA LEU A 82 0.32 -3.17 -2.14
C LEU A 82 1.13 -3.20 -0.82
N LEU A 83 1.88 -2.15 -0.50
CA LEU A 83 2.68 -2.07 0.73
C LEU A 83 1.88 -1.54 1.92
N SER A 84 0.68 -0.99 1.69
CA SER A 84 -0.18 -0.41 2.73
C SER A 84 -1.12 -1.41 3.39
N ALA A 85 -1.03 -2.68 3.00
CA ALA A 85 -1.80 -3.76 3.62
C ALA A 85 -1.44 -3.92 5.11
N VAL A 86 -2.46 -3.93 5.95
CA VAL A 86 -2.36 -4.33 7.35
C VAL A 86 -2.62 -5.83 7.42
N VAL A 87 -1.62 -6.59 7.89
CA VAL A 87 -1.68 -8.04 8.03
C VAL A 87 -1.71 -8.41 9.50
N LEU A 88 -2.82 -8.97 9.96
CA LEU A 88 -3.02 -9.40 11.34
C LEU A 88 -3.13 -10.92 11.41
N GLN A 89 -2.31 -11.54 12.25
CA GLN A 89 -2.47 -12.95 12.59
C GLN A 89 -3.13 -13.06 13.95
N VAL A 90 -4.34 -13.61 14.02
CA VAL A 90 -5.04 -13.81 15.28
C VAL A 90 -5.04 -15.30 15.63
N GLU A 91 -4.52 -15.64 16.80
CA GLU A 91 -4.49 -17.00 17.34
C GLU A 91 -5.41 -17.12 18.56
N ASN A 92 -6.28 -18.14 18.55
CA ASN A 92 -7.15 -18.44 19.67
C ASN A 92 -6.46 -19.36 20.70
N ARG A 93 -5.98 -18.78 21.81
CA ARG A 93 -5.44 -19.51 22.98
C ARG A 93 -6.34 -19.43 24.22
N SER A 94 -7.64 -19.16 24.03
CA SER A 94 -8.60 -19.00 25.14
C SER A 94 -8.91 -20.29 25.93
N GLY A 95 -8.36 -21.44 25.53
CA GLY A 95 -8.62 -22.74 26.15
C GLY A 95 -9.84 -23.47 25.59
N GLY A 96 -10.70 -22.79 24.81
CA GLY A 96 -11.88 -23.33 24.13
C GLY A 96 -12.15 -22.66 22.77
N PRO A 97 -13.14 -23.13 22.01
CA PRO A 97 -13.61 -22.40 20.83
C PRO A 97 -14.38 -21.16 21.26
N LEU A 98 -14.38 -20.12 20.42
CA LEU A 98 -15.22 -18.94 20.60
C LEU A 98 -16.51 -19.10 19.81
N GLU A 99 -17.61 -18.57 20.32
CA GLU A 99 -18.87 -18.52 19.58
C GLU A 99 -18.74 -17.63 18.35
N PHE A 100 -18.12 -16.47 18.53
CA PHE A 100 -17.67 -15.61 17.44
C PHE A 100 -16.45 -14.79 17.86
N PHE A 101 -15.72 -14.35 16.85
CA PHE A 101 -14.69 -13.33 16.93
C PHE A 101 -14.88 -12.35 15.78
N ARG A 102 -14.91 -11.07 16.11
CA ARG A 102 -15.15 -9.99 15.16
C ARG A 102 -14.06 -8.95 15.30
N LEU A 103 -13.52 -8.51 14.17
CA LEU A 103 -12.65 -7.35 14.05
C LEU A 103 -13.40 -6.28 13.26
N SER A 104 -13.39 -5.05 13.75
CA SER A 104 -14.01 -3.91 13.09
C SER A 104 -13.09 -2.71 13.13
N GLY A 105 -13.06 -1.98 12.02
CA GLY A 105 -12.18 -0.83 11.86
C GLY A 105 -12.60 0.04 10.69
N PRO A 106 -11.80 1.07 10.39
CA PRO A 106 -12.10 2.04 9.35
C PRO A 106 -12.18 1.41 7.94
N GLY A 107 -13.40 1.21 7.46
CA GLY A 107 -13.69 0.54 6.19
C GLY A 107 -13.50 -0.98 6.19
N PHE A 108 -13.28 -1.58 7.36
CA PHE A 108 -12.99 -3.00 7.50
C PHE A 108 -13.90 -3.65 8.53
N HIS A 109 -14.44 -4.81 8.18
CA HIS A 109 -15.23 -5.63 9.07
C HIS A 109 -15.02 -7.10 8.74
N MET A 110 -14.73 -7.90 9.75
CA MET A 110 -14.58 -9.34 9.65
C MET A 110 -15.22 -9.99 10.87
N GLU A 111 -15.91 -11.09 10.64
CA GLU A 111 -16.46 -11.95 11.67
C GLU A 111 -16.18 -13.41 11.32
N GLU A 112 -15.69 -14.14 12.31
CA GLU A 112 -15.46 -15.58 12.25
C GLU A 112 -16.28 -16.24 13.36
N ALA A 113 -17.20 -17.13 12.96
CA ALA A 113 -18.12 -17.80 13.87
C ALA A 113 -18.48 -19.21 13.33
N PRO A 114 -18.16 -20.29 14.06
CA PRO A 114 -17.38 -20.35 15.30
C PRO A 114 -15.87 -20.21 15.04
N PHE A 115 -15.13 -19.60 15.98
CA PHE A 115 -13.67 -19.54 15.89
C PHE A 115 -13.04 -20.69 16.69
N PRO A 116 -12.49 -21.75 16.03
CA PRO A 116 -12.01 -22.94 16.71
C PRO A 116 -10.89 -22.69 17.74
N ARG A 117 -10.78 -23.60 18.72
CA ARG A 117 -9.67 -23.65 19.67
C ARG A 117 -8.36 -23.90 18.92
N ALA A 118 -7.30 -23.16 19.28
CA ALA A 118 -6.03 -23.18 18.56
C ALA A 118 -6.18 -22.87 17.05
N GLY A 119 -7.31 -22.25 16.68
CA GLY A 119 -7.52 -21.70 15.36
C GLY A 119 -6.63 -20.48 15.17
N GLN A 120 -6.15 -20.33 13.94
CA GLN A 120 -5.41 -19.16 13.50
C GLN A 120 -6.12 -18.58 12.28
N VAL A 121 -6.38 -17.28 12.31
CA VAL A 121 -6.87 -16.54 11.14
C VAL A 121 -5.86 -15.47 10.77
N THR A 122 -5.55 -15.38 9.48
CA THR A 122 -4.76 -14.28 8.94
C THR A 122 -5.70 -13.34 8.20
N VAL A 123 -5.67 -12.08 8.60
CA VAL A 123 -6.53 -11.03 8.07
C VAL A 123 -5.65 -10.02 7.37
N GLU A 124 -5.93 -9.78 6.10
CA GLU A 124 -5.28 -8.75 5.32
C GLU A 124 -6.31 -7.72 4.90
N PHE A 125 -6.08 -6.45 5.23
CA PHE A 125 -6.99 -5.37 4.85
C PHE A 125 -6.26 -4.05 4.62
N HIS A 126 -6.92 -3.15 3.90
CA HIS A 126 -6.42 -1.80 3.60
C HIS A 126 -7.37 -0.79 4.27
N PRO A 127 -6.90 0.00 5.26
CA PRO A 127 -7.74 1.01 5.90
C PRO A 127 -8.24 2.03 4.87
N SER A 128 -9.54 2.33 4.87
CA SER A 128 -10.11 3.31 3.93
C SER A 128 -10.01 4.76 4.43
N HIS A 129 -9.92 4.93 5.75
CA HIS A 129 -9.71 6.21 6.42
C HIS A 129 -9.00 5.98 7.76
N ASP A 130 -8.65 7.06 8.45
CA ASP A 130 -8.03 6.98 9.77
C ASP A 130 -9.00 6.43 10.81
N GLY A 131 -8.50 5.67 11.78
CA GLY A 131 -9.33 5.18 12.87
C GLY A 131 -8.64 4.17 13.79
N VAL A 132 -9.45 3.56 14.63
CA VAL A 132 -9.02 2.53 15.61
C VAL A 132 -9.53 1.18 15.13
N LEU A 133 -8.75 0.12 15.34
CA LEU A 133 -9.21 -1.25 15.14
C LEU A 133 -9.69 -1.83 16.47
N THR A 134 -10.94 -2.24 16.52
CA THR A 134 -11.57 -2.85 17.69
C THR A 134 -11.86 -4.32 17.46
N TYR A 135 -12.02 -5.06 18.55
CA TYR A 135 -12.44 -6.45 18.54
C TYR A 135 -13.65 -6.66 19.43
N ASP A 136 -14.50 -7.61 19.05
CA ASP A 136 -15.55 -8.20 19.87
C ASP A 136 -15.40 -9.72 19.83
N LEU A 137 -15.48 -10.39 20.97
CA LEU A 137 -15.44 -11.84 21.04
C LEU A 137 -16.42 -12.36 22.09
N ARG A 138 -16.94 -13.56 21.87
CA ARG A 138 -17.79 -14.25 22.84
C ARG A 138 -17.23 -15.63 23.17
N LEU A 139 -16.93 -15.83 24.44
CA LEU A 139 -16.51 -17.12 24.99
C LEU A 139 -17.70 -18.09 25.02
N GLN A 140 -17.44 -19.40 25.09
CA GLN A 140 -18.51 -20.40 25.29
C GLN A 140 -19.28 -20.24 26.61
N SER A 141 -18.74 -19.47 27.57
CA SER A 141 -19.48 -19.08 28.78
C SER A 141 -20.63 -18.10 28.48
N GLY A 142 -20.71 -17.55 27.27
CA GLY A 142 -21.64 -16.51 26.86
C GLY A 142 -21.14 -15.09 27.16
N GLU A 143 -19.98 -14.96 27.80
CA GLU A 143 -19.40 -13.67 28.15
C GLU A 143 -18.88 -12.94 26.91
N LEU A 144 -19.28 -11.67 26.78
CA LEU A 144 -18.88 -10.79 25.70
C LEU A 144 -17.70 -9.94 26.15
N HIS A 145 -16.60 -10.01 25.40
CA HIS A 145 -15.43 -9.17 25.59
C HIS A 145 -15.25 -8.27 24.38
N SER A 146 -15.00 -6.99 24.62
CA SER A 146 -14.78 -5.99 23.60
C SER A 146 -13.59 -5.13 23.97
N GLY A 147 -12.83 -4.67 22.98
CA GLY A 147 -11.67 -3.83 23.23
C GLY A 147 -11.03 -3.25 21.98
N THR A 148 -9.91 -2.58 22.18
CA THR A 148 -9.08 -2.02 21.11
C THR A 148 -7.96 -3.00 20.79
N ALA A 149 -7.91 -3.48 19.54
CA ALA A 149 -6.79 -4.29 19.07
C ALA A 149 -5.61 -3.40 18.66
N ILE A 150 -5.88 -2.30 17.95
CA ILE A 150 -4.85 -1.35 17.48
C ILE A 150 -5.36 0.07 17.66
N GLY A 151 -4.59 0.88 18.38
CA GLY A 151 -4.96 2.24 18.75
C GLY A 151 -5.08 3.22 17.57
N TYR A 152 -4.37 2.98 16.46
CA TYR A 152 -4.45 3.83 15.27
C TYR A 152 -4.03 3.06 14.01
N VAL A 153 -4.86 3.14 12.98
CA VAL A 153 -4.58 2.67 11.61
C VAL A 153 -4.93 3.79 10.64
N THR A 154 -4.17 3.91 9.56
CA THR A 154 -4.31 5.00 8.56
C THR A 154 -4.02 4.46 7.16
N PRO A 155 -4.69 4.99 6.12
CA PRO A 155 -4.43 4.58 4.74
C PRO A 155 -2.97 4.82 4.33
N GLY A 156 -2.42 3.93 3.51
CA GLY A 156 -1.05 4.08 3.00
C GLY A 156 0.05 3.56 3.94
N LEU A 157 -0.28 3.18 5.18
CA LEU A 157 0.64 2.57 6.13
C LEU A 157 0.25 1.12 6.41
N GLY A 158 1.05 0.19 5.89
CA GLY A 158 0.93 -1.23 6.14
C GLY A 158 1.88 -1.70 7.24
N PHE A 159 1.47 -2.70 7.99
CA PHE A 159 2.30 -3.36 8.99
C PHE A 159 1.79 -4.78 9.19
N GLN A 160 2.65 -5.62 9.74
CA GLN A 160 2.31 -6.97 10.13
C GLN A 160 2.43 -7.10 11.64
N THR A 161 1.40 -7.65 12.28
CA THR A 161 1.43 -7.96 13.72
C THR A 161 0.64 -9.22 14.02
N SER A 162 0.86 -9.78 15.21
CA SER A 162 0.15 -10.95 15.70
C SER A 162 -0.62 -10.62 16.97
N PHE A 163 -1.77 -11.28 17.15
CA PHE A 163 -2.62 -11.16 18.31
C PHE A 163 -2.91 -12.54 18.87
N THR A 164 -2.87 -12.65 20.18
CA THR A 164 -3.28 -13.86 20.90
C THR A 164 -4.50 -13.54 21.75
N ILE A 165 -5.53 -14.36 21.62
CA ILE A 165 -6.70 -14.32 22.51
C ILE A 165 -6.40 -15.17 23.73
N THR A 166 -6.35 -14.56 24.91
CA THR A 166 -6.03 -15.23 26.18
C THR A 166 -7.24 -15.97 26.76
N PRO A 167 -7.03 -16.87 27.75
CA PRO A 167 -8.12 -17.52 28.48
C PRO A 167 -9.05 -16.55 29.22
N ALA A 168 -8.60 -15.31 29.49
CA ALA A 168 -9.41 -14.27 30.11
C ALA A 168 -10.26 -13.48 29.10
N GLY A 169 -10.21 -13.82 27.80
CA GLY A 169 -10.90 -13.07 26.75
C GLY A 169 -10.21 -11.75 26.36
N GLU A 170 -8.96 -11.56 26.77
CA GLU A 170 -8.15 -10.40 26.39
C GLU A 170 -7.42 -10.67 25.07
N VAL A 171 -7.26 -9.63 24.25
CA VAL A 171 -6.43 -9.69 23.04
C VAL A 171 -5.12 -8.97 23.32
N ILE A 172 -4.02 -9.72 23.29
CA ILE A 172 -2.67 -9.21 23.49
C ILE A 172 -1.87 -9.25 22.18
N SER A 173 -1.12 -8.20 21.88
CA SER A 173 -0.18 -8.21 20.75
C SER A 173 0.97 -9.16 21.05
N GLY A 174 1.28 -10.06 20.12
CA GLY A 174 2.47 -10.90 20.17
C GLY A 174 3.70 -10.14 19.70
N ASP A 175 4.82 -10.33 20.41
CA ASP A 175 6.15 -9.81 20.07
C ASP A 175 6.63 -10.26 18.68
#